data_AF-A0A962IS21-F1
#
_entry.id   AF-A0A962IS21-F1
#
_cell.length_a   1.000
_cell.length_b   1.000
_cell.length_c   1.000
_cell.angle_alpha   90.00
_cell.angle_beta   90.00
_cell.angle_gamma   90.00
#
_symmetry.space_group_name_H-M   'P 1'
#
loop_
_entity.id
_entity.type
_entity.pdbx_description
1 polymer ?
#
loop_
_entity_poly.entity_id
_entity_poly.type
_entity_poly.pdbx_seq_one_letter_code
_entity_poly.pdbx_strand_id
1 'polypeptide(L)'
;MRVTVNITLWLLTSLFLYAVLPTPLYAATTTQDQASDLFSSDHDRLHADFLLHDGDRPPVNGDWQPVRLPHLWAREGLPGQQGWYRFRLSDQPWPDSWALYLWRFSMNQAVWLNQQFLGDGGSFTEPMARNWNRPFLYRLPESAWQATDNYVYVRLATYPGFGHLPPVVIGPWKELSPQYERRFTWQITFSQATFDISLITALLALTLWISERHSTQYLFFGLSCLAWCFYSLNLYIQNIPVSARVWWWLVHSAVDWYGICLALFAHRLMALHYPLRERLMLGFGLAATLYYAVVSLDVLSATNSYFHSVTLVIALYLVGLSAWQTWRQREPRILAFACCMLIVAAFGLHDLSMNAMVAVTLWKEQFFWLQFSAPFLMITMLVILAYRFVQDYQARLDTEQRIRLERERIFSDIHDDVGSKVLSLVYSAESEEQAALAREALQEIRAIVAGGRSQGGQFSVVLAASEAEARERCEKTGIELNWVKDMTSDPWVTDRFHYHLQRILRELISNVIKHAGTTRLDIYLSQRPGELELVARDFGCGWDGLQPGNGVAGMNRRTGELGGSIVFEQAEPGCRVRLILPLR
;
A
#
# COMPACT_ATOMS: atom_id res chain seq x y z
N MET A 1 13.84 1.44 23.74
CA MET A 1 13.67 2.72 23.01
C MET A 1 14.97 3.23 22.36
N ARG A 2 16.13 3.27 23.03
CA ARG A 2 17.44 3.59 22.36
C ARG A 2 18.08 2.41 21.61
N VAL A 3 17.89 1.18 22.09
CA VAL A 3 18.59 -0.01 21.55
C VAL A 3 17.99 -0.50 20.23
N THR A 4 16.67 -0.50 20.08
CA THR A 4 15.99 -0.97 18.86
C THR A 4 16.15 -0.02 17.68
N VAL A 5 16.13 1.30 17.93
CA VAL A 5 16.45 2.31 16.91
C VAL A 5 17.91 2.18 16.47
N ASN A 6 18.84 1.90 17.39
CA ASN A 6 20.24 1.64 17.04
C ASN A 6 20.41 0.37 16.21
N ILE A 7 19.67 -0.72 16.48
CA ILE A 7 19.82 -1.96 15.71
C ILE A 7 19.28 -1.80 14.28
N THR A 8 18.17 -1.09 14.08
CA THR A 8 17.65 -0.81 12.74
C THR A 8 18.52 0.19 11.99
N LEU A 9 19.02 1.24 12.68
CA LEU A 9 19.99 2.16 12.10
C LEU A 9 21.31 1.45 11.78
N TRP A 10 21.74 0.49 12.60
CA TRP A 10 22.95 -0.32 12.43
C TRP A 10 22.80 -1.36 11.31
N LEU A 11 21.64 -2.01 11.17
CA LEU A 11 21.36 -2.92 10.05
C LEU A 11 21.23 -2.15 8.74
N LEU A 12 20.59 -0.98 8.74
CA LEU A 12 20.49 -0.12 7.55
C LEU A 12 21.84 0.51 7.20
N THR A 13 22.64 0.94 8.18
CA THR A 13 24.02 1.40 7.92
C THR A 13 24.94 0.26 7.54
N SER A 14 24.70 -0.98 7.97
CA SER A 14 25.51 -2.16 7.60
C SER A 14 25.16 -2.69 6.21
N LEU A 15 23.87 -2.70 5.82
CA LEU A 15 23.44 -2.97 4.43
C LEU A 15 23.89 -1.84 3.50
N PHE A 16 23.83 -0.59 3.96
CA PHE A 16 24.40 0.55 3.25
C PHE A 16 25.92 0.43 3.15
N LEU A 17 26.65 0.10 4.23
CA LEU A 17 28.09 -0.15 4.18
C LEU A 17 28.40 -1.34 3.28
N TYR A 18 27.60 -2.40 3.22
CA TYR A 18 27.89 -3.52 2.32
C TYR A 18 27.61 -3.17 0.84
N ALA A 19 26.63 -2.30 0.55
CA ALA A 19 26.30 -1.84 -0.79
C ALA A 19 27.09 -0.58 -1.25
N VAL A 20 27.67 0.17 -0.30
CA VAL A 20 28.35 1.47 -0.50
C VAL A 20 29.82 1.41 -0.11
N LEU A 21 30.31 0.40 0.62
CA LEU A 21 31.75 0.23 0.84
C LEU A 21 32.38 -0.04 -0.52
N PRO A 22 33.19 0.90 -1.01
CA PRO A 22 33.96 0.69 -2.21
C PRO A 22 35.03 -0.35 -1.86
N THR A 23 35.30 -1.30 -2.76
CA THR A 23 36.69 -1.73 -2.95
C THR A 23 37.54 -0.47 -2.96
N PRO A 24 38.58 -0.38 -2.11
CA PRO A 24 39.04 0.88 -1.53
C PRO A 24 39.20 1.99 -2.56
N LEU A 25 38.66 3.16 -2.19
CA LEU A 25 38.92 4.47 -2.81
C LEU A 25 40.44 4.64 -3.01
N TYR A 26 40.96 4.24 -4.16
CA TYR A 26 42.14 4.87 -4.71
C TYR A 26 41.70 6.27 -5.15
N ALA A 27 42.30 7.27 -4.52
CA ALA A 27 42.04 8.68 -4.73
C ALA A 27 41.92 9.01 -6.23
N ALA A 28 40.80 9.61 -6.59
CA ALA A 28 40.58 10.25 -7.89
C ALA A 28 41.37 11.58 -7.96
N THR A 29 42.70 11.49 -7.90
CA THR A 29 43.62 12.61 -8.14
C THR A 29 44.58 12.34 -9.30
N THR A 30 44.34 11.33 -10.13
CA THR A 30 45.22 11.00 -11.26
C THR A 30 44.44 10.43 -12.45
N THR A 31 43.65 11.25 -13.14
CA THR A 31 43.12 10.87 -14.48
C THR A 31 42.86 12.05 -15.41
N GLN A 32 43.32 13.27 -15.10
CA GLN A 32 43.32 14.36 -16.08
C GLN A 32 44.66 14.44 -16.85
N ASP A 33 45.77 14.05 -16.20
CA ASP A 33 47.12 14.07 -16.80
C ASP A 33 47.56 12.76 -17.48
N GLN A 34 46.82 11.66 -17.33
CA GLN A 34 47.14 10.39 -18.03
C GLN A 34 46.16 10.06 -19.15
N ALA A 35 44.95 10.64 -19.13
CA ALA A 35 44.10 10.61 -20.31
C ALA A 35 44.65 11.52 -21.42
N SER A 36 45.44 12.54 -21.11
CA SER A 36 46.03 13.48 -22.07
C SER A 36 47.11 12.85 -22.98
N ASP A 37 47.71 11.73 -22.60
CA ASP A 37 48.87 11.15 -23.32
C ASP A 37 48.50 10.11 -24.40
N LEU A 38 47.21 9.79 -24.59
CA LEU A 38 46.77 8.70 -25.48
C LEU A 38 46.10 9.16 -26.79
N PHE A 39 46.04 10.47 -27.03
CA PHE A 39 45.53 11.05 -28.27
C PHE A 39 46.56 12.05 -28.79
N SER A 40 46.91 11.94 -30.07
CA SER A 40 47.95 12.77 -30.71
C SER A 40 47.69 14.28 -30.63
N SER A 41 46.45 14.68 -30.32
CA SER A 41 46.08 16.04 -29.93
C SER A 41 44.69 16.07 -29.26
N ASP A 42 44.40 17.10 -28.46
CA ASP A 42 43.05 17.44 -28.01
C ASP A 42 42.06 17.71 -29.17
N HIS A 43 42.57 17.84 -30.41
CA HIS A 43 41.79 18.10 -31.61
C HIS A 43 41.06 16.86 -32.14
N ASP A 44 41.58 15.64 -31.95
CA ASP A 44 40.96 14.43 -32.55
C ASP A 44 39.83 13.83 -31.69
N ARG A 45 39.83 14.08 -30.37
CA ARG A 45 38.78 13.61 -29.44
C ARG A 45 37.45 14.34 -29.57
N LEU A 46 37.54 15.59 -30.02
CA LEU A 46 36.44 16.55 -30.00
C LEU A 46 35.84 16.77 -31.38
N HIS A 47 36.29 16.04 -32.40
CA HIS A 47 35.84 16.23 -33.77
C HIS A 47 35.34 14.91 -34.36
N ALA A 48 34.22 14.98 -35.06
CA ALA A 48 33.63 13.88 -35.81
C ALA A 48 33.10 14.43 -37.13
N ASP A 49 32.98 13.59 -38.15
CA ASP A 49 32.16 13.98 -39.29
C ASP A 49 30.73 13.48 -39.07
N PHE A 50 29.76 14.32 -39.38
CA PHE A 50 28.34 14.06 -39.21
C PHE A 50 27.61 14.05 -40.56
N LEU A 51 26.64 13.15 -40.69
CA LEU A 51 25.75 13.06 -41.84
C LEU A 51 24.34 12.71 -41.36
N LEU A 52 23.36 13.53 -41.73
CA LEU A 52 21.95 13.21 -41.52
C LEU A 52 21.51 12.18 -42.56
N HIS A 53 21.30 10.93 -42.13
CA HIS A 53 20.96 9.81 -43.01
C HIS A 53 20.26 8.71 -42.20
N ASP A 54 19.26 8.06 -42.79
CA ASP A 54 18.40 7.07 -42.13
C ASP A 54 18.70 5.61 -42.50
N GLY A 55 19.60 5.38 -43.46
CA GLY A 55 19.99 4.04 -43.88
C GLY A 55 20.63 3.18 -42.79
N ASP A 56 20.55 1.86 -42.96
CA ASP A 56 20.93 0.85 -41.96
C ASP A 56 22.40 0.44 -41.96
N ARG A 57 23.19 0.97 -42.90
CA ARG A 57 24.62 0.65 -43.05
C ARG A 57 25.45 1.92 -43.11
N PRO A 58 26.74 1.86 -42.74
CA PRO A 58 27.66 2.99 -42.83
C PRO A 58 27.66 3.60 -44.25
N PRO A 59 27.32 4.90 -44.39
CA PRO A 59 27.36 5.56 -45.68
C PRO A 59 28.82 5.84 -46.09
N VAL A 60 29.28 5.13 -47.13
CA VAL A 60 30.64 5.33 -47.69
C VAL A 60 30.74 6.68 -48.40
N ASN A 61 29.70 7.02 -49.16
CA ASN A 61 29.58 8.29 -49.87
C ASN A 61 28.50 9.15 -49.19
N GLY A 62 28.78 10.44 -49.01
CA GLY A 62 27.85 11.39 -48.40
C GLY A 62 28.52 12.75 -48.19
N ASP A 63 27.70 13.78 -48.05
CA ASP A 63 28.17 15.14 -47.73
C ASP A 63 28.45 15.27 -46.23
N TRP A 64 29.53 14.62 -45.81
CA TRP A 64 29.97 14.55 -44.41
C TRP A 64 30.46 15.93 -43.94
N GLN A 65 29.85 16.45 -42.88
CA GLN A 65 30.21 17.76 -42.33
C GLN A 65 31.00 17.61 -41.03
N PRO A 66 32.14 18.31 -40.86
CA PRO A 66 32.91 18.25 -39.63
C PRO A 66 32.15 18.95 -38.50
N VAL A 67 31.92 18.24 -37.41
CA VAL A 67 31.25 18.75 -36.21
C VAL A 67 32.16 18.62 -34.99
N ARG A 68 31.97 19.53 -34.04
CA ARG A 68 32.66 19.49 -32.75
C ARG A 68 31.77 18.84 -31.69
N LEU A 69 32.32 17.92 -30.91
CA LEU A 69 31.67 17.29 -29.77
C LEU A 69 31.82 18.14 -28.50
N PRO A 70 30.77 18.26 -27.67
CA PRO A 70 29.45 17.66 -27.82
C PRO A 70 28.63 18.31 -28.95
N HIS A 71 28.14 17.49 -29.87
CA HIS A 71 27.30 17.96 -30.97
C HIS A 71 25.83 17.95 -30.52
N LEU A 72 25.16 19.09 -30.59
CA LEU A 72 23.79 19.31 -30.09
C LEU A 72 22.87 19.68 -31.26
N TRP A 73 22.04 18.75 -31.71
CA TRP A 73 21.20 18.92 -32.91
C TRP A 73 20.20 20.07 -32.79
N ALA A 74 19.69 20.30 -31.57
CA ALA A 74 18.75 21.38 -31.30
C ALA A 74 19.34 22.78 -31.58
N ARG A 75 20.66 22.98 -31.42
CA ARG A 75 21.31 24.28 -31.70
C ARG A 75 21.45 24.56 -33.19
N GLU A 76 21.50 23.51 -34.00
CA GLU A 76 21.69 23.57 -35.44
C GLU A 76 20.35 23.47 -36.20
N GLY A 77 19.22 23.43 -35.48
CA GLY A 77 17.89 23.32 -36.08
C GLY A 77 17.70 22.02 -36.88
N LEU A 78 18.48 20.98 -36.57
CA LEU A 78 18.43 19.71 -37.27
C LEU A 78 17.16 18.95 -36.85
N PRO A 79 16.21 18.67 -37.77
CA PRO A 79 15.00 17.92 -37.48
C PRO A 79 15.35 16.43 -37.41
N GLY A 80 16.14 16.03 -36.42
CA GLY A 80 16.72 14.69 -36.39
C GLY A 80 15.74 13.61 -35.94
N GLN A 81 15.65 12.54 -36.74
CA GLN A 81 15.20 11.21 -36.29
C GLN A 81 16.38 10.23 -36.21
N GLN A 82 17.30 10.29 -37.18
CA GLN A 82 18.53 9.48 -37.19
C GLN A 82 19.68 10.23 -37.87
N GLY A 83 20.91 9.94 -37.45
CA GLY A 83 22.12 10.53 -38.02
C GLY A 83 23.33 9.64 -37.80
N TRP A 84 24.33 9.80 -38.65
CA TRP A 84 25.57 9.04 -38.64
C TRP A 84 26.74 9.93 -38.24
N TYR A 85 27.62 9.38 -37.43
CA TYR A 85 28.91 9.95 -37.09
C TYR A 85 30.01 9.02 -37.58
N ARG A 86 31.12 9.57 -38.06
CA ARG A 86 32.35 8.81 -38.28
C ARG A 86 33.53 9.46 -37.60
N PHE A 87 34.40 8.61 -37.07
CA PHE A 87 35.63 8.97 -36.37
C PHE A 87 36.80 8.33 -37.10
N ARG A 88 37.75 9.14 -37.56
CA ARG A 88 38.95 8.63 -38.23
C ARG A 88 39.87 7.98 -37.19
N LEU A 89 40.34 6.78 -37.47
CA LEU A 89 41.34 6.08 -36.66
C LEU A 89 42.73 6.19 -37.31
N SER A 90 43.76 5.72 -36.60
CA SER A 90 45.09 5.50 -37.19
C SER A 90 45.02 4.47 -38.33
N ASP A 91 46.08 4.35 -39.13
CA ASP A 91 46.18 3.28 -40.14
C ASP A 91 46.76 1.98 -39.57
N GLN A 92 47.37 2.02 -38.38
CA GLN A 92 47.88 0.83 -37.70
C GLN A 92 46.83 0.22 -36.77
N PRO A 93 46.60 -1.10 -36.84
CA PRO A 93 45.66 -1.78 -35.97
C PRO A 93 46.04 -1.63 -34.51
N TRP A 94 45.03 -1.32 -33.71
CA TRP A 94 45.18 -1.37 -32.27
C TRP A 94 45.09 -2.82 -31.77
N PRO A 95 45.76 -3.15 -30.66
CA PRO A 95 45.64 -4.45 -30.05
C PRO A 95 44.18 -4.84 -29.81
N ASP A 96 43.86 -6.14 -29.91
CA ASP A 96 42.53 -6.75 -29.65
C ASP A 96 41.91 -6.39 -28.28
N SER A 97 42.70 -5.77 -27.40
CA SER A 97 42.26 -5.25 -26.12
C SER A 97 41.72 -3.82 -26.19
N TRP A 98 41.51 -3.19 -27.34
CA TRP A 98 40.96 -1.83 -27.40
C TRP A 98 39.43 -1.79 -27.50
N ALA A 99 38.84 -0.70 -27.04
CA ALA A 99 37.38 -0.56 -26.96
C ALA A 99 36.92 0.88 -27.22
N LEU A 100 35.72 1.00 -27.77
CA LEU A 100 34.94 2.22 -27.83
C LEU A 100 33.95 2.24 -26.65
N TYR A 101 34.02 3.30 -25.85
CA TYR A 101 33.13 3.54 -24.72
C TYR A 101 32.18 4.71 -25.01
N LEU A 102 30.90 4.38 -25.13
CA LEU A 102 29.80 5.33 -25.25
C LEU A 102 29.13 5.49 -23.88
N TRP A 103 29.59 6.47 -23.11
CA TRP A 103 29.12 6.70 -21.74
C TRP A 103 27.73 7.36 -21.67
N ARG A 104 27.30 8.06 -22.74
CA ARG A 104 25.97 8.66 -22.90
C ARG A 104 25.69 9.04 -24.35
N PHE A 105 24.42 9.03 -24.73
CA PHE A 105 23.90 9.49 -26.02
C PHE A 105 22.37 9.68 -25.91
N SER A 106 21.69 10.12 -26.98
CA SER A 106 20.31 10.58 -26.88
C SER A 106 19.26 9.51 -26.62
N MET A 107 19.15 8.47 -27.46
CA MET A 107 18.09 7.47 -27.31
C MET A 107 18.52 6.06 -27.71
N ASN A 108 18.92 5.84 -28.96
CA ASN A 108 19.44 4.55 -29.41
C ASN A 108 20.68 4.73 -30.29
N GLN A 109 21.55 3.72 -30.34
CA GLN A 109 22.77 3.77 -31.12
C GLN A 109 23.18 2.40 -31.65
N ALA A 110 23.99 2.41 -32.70
CA ALA A 110 24.64 1.24 -33.26
C ALA A 110 26.04 1.59 -33.76
N VAL A 111 26.98 0.66 -33.63
CA VAL A 111 28.39 0.88 -33.92
C VAL A 111 28.92 -0.10 -34.95
N TRP A 112 29.70 0.42 -35.88
CA TRP A 112 30.50 -0.34 -36.83
C TRP A 112 31.96 0.09 -36.76
N LEU A 113 32.86 -0.85 -36.98
CA LEU A 113 34.24 -0.57 -37.35
C LEU A 113 34.36 -0.88 -38.83
N ASN A 114 34.58 0.15 -39.64
CA ASN A 114 34.47 0.07 -41.10
C ASN A 114 33.12 -0.52 -41.52
N GLN A 115 33.11 -1.68 -42.18
CA GLN A 115 31.90 -2.39 -42.59
C GLN A 115 31.46 -3.46 -41.57
N GLN A 116 32.27 -3.76 -40.55
CA GLN A 116 31.97 -4.79 -39.56
C GLN A 116 31.09 -4.23 -38.45
N PHE A 117 29.94 -4.87 -38.24
CA PHE A 117 29.01 -4.52 -37.16
C PHE A 117 29.55 -4.98 -35.80
N LEU A 118 29.58 -4.07 -34.82
CA LEU A 118 30.03 -4.37 -33.45
C LEU A 118 28.85 -4.62 -32.49
N GLY A 119 27.72 -3.93 -32.72
CA GLY A 119 26.50 -4.11 -31.94
C GLY A 119 25.62 -2.86 -31.91
N ASP A 120 24.44 -3.01 -31.31
CA ASP A 120 23.43 -1.96 -31.17
C ASP A 120 22.77 -1.95 -29.78
N GLY A 121 21.88 -0.99 -29.57
CA GLY A 121 21.00 -0.91 -28.40
C GLY A 121 19.58 -1.44 -28.63
N GLY A 122 19.29 -2.14 -29.73
CA GLY A 122 17.97 -2.65 -30.09
C GLY A 122 17.27 -1.89 -31.23
N SER A 123 15.93 -1.95 -31.28
CA SER A 123 15.11 -1.43 -32.39
C SER A 123 15.32 0.07 -32.66
N PHE A 124 15.46 0.44 -33.94
CA PHE A 124 15.56 1.82 -34.45
C PHE A 124 14.22 2.38 -34.95
N THR A 125 13.17 1.56 -34.98
CA THR A 125 11.82 1.93 -35.44
C THR A 125 10.84 1.94 -34.27
N GLU A 126 9.82 2.80 -34.31
CA GLU A 126 8.81 2.88 -33.25
C GLU A 126 8.05 1.55 -33.05
N PRO A 127 7.95 1.03 -31.80
CA PRO A 127 8.52 1.56 -30.57
C PRO A 127 10.04 1.35 -30.47
N MET A 128 10.80 2.46 -30.52
CA MET A 128 12.26 2.44 -30.55
C MET A 128 12.82 2.03 -29.17
N ALA A 129 13.94 1.30 -29.16
CA ALA A 129 14.62 0.95 -27.93
C ALA A 129 15.16 2.20 -27.21
N ARG A 130 14.99 2.27 -25.89
CA ARG A 130 15.29 3.46 -25.07
C ARG A 130 16.51 3.22 -24.21
N ASN A 131 17.63 3.82 -24.60
CA ASN A 131 18.93 3.64 -23.96
C ASN A 131 19.54 4.95 -23.43
N TRP A 132 18.74 6.01 -23.29
CA TRP A 132 19.21 7.35 -22.89
C TRP A 132 20.02 7.39 -21.57
N ASN A 133 19.81 6.43 -20.67
CA ASN A 133 20.52 6.31 -19.40
C ASN A 133 21.52 5.11 -19.35
N ARG A 134 21.65 4.33 -20.42
CA ARG A 134 22.47 3.11 -20.45
C ARG A 134 23.81 3.38 -21.16
N PRO A 135 24.97 3.09 -20.52
CA PRO A 135 26.26 3.14 -21.21
C PRO A 135 26.48 1.89 -22.07
N PHE A 136 27.35 1.99 -23.08
CA PHE A 136 27.76 0.88 -23.95
C PHE A 136 29.27 0.83 -24.11
N LEU A 137 29.82 -0.38 -24.20
CA LEU A 137 31.24 -0.65 -24.41
C LEU A 137 31.38 -1.71 -25.51
N TYR A 138 32.10 -1.36 -26.57
CA TYR A 138 32.32 -2.22 -27.73
C TYR A 138 33.79 -2.50 -27.91
N ARG A 139 34.16 -3.77 -28.11
CA ARG A 139 35.54 -4.14 -28.49
C ARG A 139 35.80 -3.76 -29.94
N LEU A 140 37.02 -3.33 -30.21
CA LEU A 140 37.51 -3.01 -31.55
C LEU A 140 38.38 -4.18 -32.04
N PRO A 141 37.84 -5.14 -32.80
CA PRO A 141 38.59 -6.32 -33.21
C PRO A 141 39.62 -5.96 -34.27
N GLU A 142 40.80 -6.57 -34.17
CA GLU A 142 41.86 -6.43 -35.18
C GLU A 142 41.39 -6.90 -36.57
N SER A 143 40.48 -7.87 -36.62
CA SER A 143 39.92 -8.42 -37.88
C SER A 143 39.17 -7.41 -38.75
N ALA A 144 38.68 -6.30 -38.17
CA ALA A 144 37.90 -5.30 -38.88
C ALA A 144 38.78 -4.21 -39.52
N TRP A 145 40.08 -4.20 -39.23
CA TRP A 145 41.02 -3.19 -39.70
C TRP A 145 41.35 -3.33 -41.19
N GLN A 146 41.48 -2.19 -41.85
CA GLN A 146 41.89 -2.05 -43.24
C GLN A 146 43.29 -1.44 -43.32
N ALA A 147 43.94 -1.57 -44.48
CA ALA A 147 45.30 -1.07 -44.70
C ALA A 147 45.40 0.46 -44.59
N THR A 148 44.33 1.18 -44.96
CA THR A 148 44.20 2.64 -44.87
C THR A 148 42.73 2.99 -44.62
N ASP A 149 42.47 4.23 -44.19
CA ASP A 149 41.13 4.81 -44.09
C ASP A 149 40.19 4.06 -43.13
N ASN A 150 40.66 3.80 -41.92
CA ASN A 150 39.87 3.18 -40.86
C ASN A 150 38.94 4.19 -40.17
N TYR A 151 37.67 3.82 -40.03
CA TYR A 151 36.65 4.63 -39.37
C TYR A 151 35.81 3.82 -38.38
N VAL A 152 35.51 4.43 -37.23
CA VAL A 152 34.39 4.00 -36.38
C VAL A 152 33.16 4.78 -36.81
N TYR A 153 32.09 4.06 -37.14
CA TYR A 153 30.79 4.66 -37.45
C TYR A 153 29.84 4.47 -36.27
N VAL A 154 29.18 5.55 -35.88
CA VAL A 154 28.13 5.53 -34.85
C VAL A 154 26.84 6.05 -35.48
N ARG A 155 25.85 5.17 -35.63
CA ARG A 155 24.48 5.56 -35.98
C ARG A 155 23.77 5.94 -34.70
N LEU A 156 23.15 7.11 -34.67
CA LEU A 156 22.35 7.60 -33.56
C LEU A 156 20.90 7.76 -34.02
N ALA A 157 19.96 7.26 -33.23
CA ALA A 157 18.53 7.48 -33.42
C ALA A 157 17.94 8.20 -32.21
N THR A 158 17.10 9.20 -32.47
CA THR A 158 16.62 10.17 -31.48
C THR A 158 15.20 10.60 -31.79
N TYR A 159 14.51 11.13 -30.79
CA TYR A 159 13.28 11.90 -31.04
C TYR A 159 13.66 13.37 -31.31
N PRO A 160 12.77 14.14 -31.95
CA PRO A 160 13.04 15.54 -32.23
C PRO A 160 13.32 16.32 -30.94
N GLY A 161 14.29 17.24 -30.99
CA GLY A 161 14.70 18.05 -29.84
C GLY A 161 15.70 17.40 -28.87
N PHE A 162 15.93 16.08 -28.95
CA PHE A 162 16.80 15.35 -28.02
C PHE A 162 18.18 14.97 -28.59
N GLY A 163 18.41 15.20 -29.87
CA GLY A 163 19.63 14.77 -30.55
C GLY A 163 20.90 15.42 -30.02
N HIS A 164 21.80 14.58 -29.49
CA HIS A 164 23.11 14.96 -29.00
C HIS A 164 24.07 13.77 -28.91
N LEU A 165 25.33 14.00 -29.25
CA LEU A 165 26.42 13.05 -29.01
C LEU A 165 27.53 13.76 -28.22
N PRO A 166 27.82 13.35 -26.98
CA PRO A 166 28.99 13.85 -26.26
C PRO A 166 30.29 13.21 -26.78
N PRO A 167 31.47 13.71 -26.37
CA PRO A 167 32.76 13.13 -26.73
C PRO A 167 32.82 11.62 -26.42
N VAL A 168 33.25 10.84 -27.40
CA VAL A 168 33.43 9.38 -27.26
C VAL A 168 34.81 9.08 -26.70
N VAL A 169 34.94 7.97 -25.97
CA VAL A 169 36.23 7.55 -25.39
C VAL A 169 36.66 6.26 -26.07
N ILE A 170 37.86 6.26 -26.65
CA ILE A 170 38.50 5.07 -27.22
C ILE A 170 39.78 4.81 -26.44
N GLY A 171 40.02 3.56 -26.04
CA GLY A 171 41.20 3.20 -25.28
C GLY A 171 41.25 1.72 -24.89
N PRO A 172 42.23 1.33 -24.05
CA PRO A 172 42.39 -0.05 -23.61
C PRO A 172 41.19 -0.54 -22.79
N TRP A 173 40.68 -1.72 -23.13
CA TRP A 173 39.61 -2.45 -22.44
C TRP A 173 39.87 -2.58 -20.95
N LYS A 174 41.12 -2.85 -20.55
CA LYS A 174 41.50 -3.01 -19.14
C LYS A 174 41.24 -1.73 -18.32
N GLU A 175 41.33 -0.56 -18.95
CA GLU A 175 41.08 0.74 -18.31
C GLU A 175 39.60 1.15 -18.41
N LEU A 176 38.94 0.82 -19.53
CA LEU A 176 37.56 1.22 -19.78
C LEU A 176 36.50 0.29 -19.17
N SER A 177 36.77 -1.02 -19.07
CA SER A 177 35.81 -2.01 -18.52
C SER A 177 35.41 -1.68 -17.08
N PRO A 178 36.33 -1.39 -16.14
CA PRO A 178 35.95 -1.04 -14.77
C PRO A 178 35.13 0.25 -14.68
N GLN A 179 35.42 1.23 -15.56
CA GLN A 179 34.67 2.49 -15.62
C GLN A 179 33.25 2.27 -16.14
N TYR A 180 33.11 1.46 -17.20
CA TYR A 180 31.83 1.01 -17.73
C TYR A 180 31.00 0.27 -16.67
N GLU A 181 31.58 -0.73 -16.00
CA GLU A 181 30.90 -1.53 -14.98
C GLU A 181 30.41 -0.66 -13.82
N ARG A 182 31.26 0.26 -13.33
CA ARG A 182 30.88 1.22 -12.30
C ARG A 182 29.71 2.08 -12.77
N ARG A 183 29.79 2.65 -13.97
CA ARG A 183 28.73 3.52 -14.50
C ARG A 183 27.42 2.76 -14.73
N PHE A 184 27.49 1.55 -15.30
CA PHE A 184 26.35 0.66 -15.49
C PHE A 184 25.69 0.31 -14.14
N THR A 185 26.51 0.03 -13.12
CA THR A 185 26.01 -0.23 -11.76
C THR A 185 25.22 0.97 -11.23
N TRP A 186 25.77 2.18 -11.32
CA TRP A 186 25.11 3.40 -10.83
C TRP A 186 23.87 3.82 -11.63
N GLN A 187 23.86 3.61 -12.95
CA GLN A 187 22.76 4.06 -13.81
C GLN A 187 21.66 3.01 -14.01
N ILE A 188 21.97 1.72 -13.93
CA ILE A 188 21.04 0.64 -14.27
C ILE A 188 20.76 -0.21 -13.03
N THR A 189 21.80 -0.80 -12.44
CA THR A 189 21.63 -1.73 -11.31
C THR A 189 21.03 -1.04 -10.09
N PHE A 190 21.49 0.18 -9.79
CA PHE A 190 20.94 0.95 -8.69
C PHE A 190 19.50 1.42 -8.97
N SER A 191 19.16 1.80 -10.21
CA SER A 191 17.79 2.17 -10.56
C SER A 191 16.82 0.99 -10.42
N GLN A 192 17.26 -0.23 -10.72
CA GLN A 192 16.52 -1.46 -10.45
C GLN A 192 16.32 -1.68 -8.94
N ALA A 193 17.37 -1.51 -8.13
CA ALA A 193 17.25 -1.61 -6.67
C ALA A 193 16.29 -0.56 -6.09
N THR A 194 16.34 0.68 -6.59
CA THR A 194 15.38 1.73 -6.22
C THR A 194 13.95 1.34 -6.58
N PHE A 195 13.73 0.79 -7.76
CA PHE A 195 12.42 0.26 -8.17
C PHE A 195 11.90 -0.79 -7.19
N ASP A 196 12.73 -1.79 -6.84
CA ASP A 196 12.35 -2.87 -5.93
C ASP A 196 12.00 -2.34 -4.53
N ILE A 197 12.83 -1.45 -3.99
CA ILE A 197 12.61 -0.80 -2.68
C ILE A 197 11.31 0.01 -2.70
N SER A 198 11.08 0.80 -3.75
CA SER A 198 9.86 1.59 -3.91
C SER A 198 8.62 0.71 -4.01
N LEU A 199 8.69 -0.40 -4.76
CA LEU A 199 7.57 -1.32 -4.93
C LEU A 199 7.23 -2.02 -3.61
N ILE A 200 8.22 -2.55 -2.89
CA ILE A 200 8.02 -3.19 -1.58
C ILE A 200 7.42 -2.18 -0.60
N THR A 201 7.98 -0.97 -0.53
CA THR A 201 7.48 0.10 0.34
C THR A 201 6.05 0.49 -0.01
N ALA A 202 5.72 0.59 -1.29
CA ALA A 202 4.37 0.87 -1.76
C ALA A 202 3.37 -0.20 -1.32
N LEU A 203 3.69 -1.48 -1.56
CA LEU A 203 2.82 -2.60 -1.19
C LEU A 203 2.57 -2.66 0.32
N LEU A 204 3.62 -2.45 1.13
CA LEU A 204 3.49 -2.39 2.59
C LEU A 204 2.64 -1.19 3.03
N ALA A 205 2.90 0.01 2.51
CA ALA A 205 2.11 1.20 2.84
C ALA A 205 0.64 1.05 2.45
N LEU A 206 0.33 0.49 1.28
CA LEU A 206 -1.03 0.25 0.84
C LEU A 206 -1.72 -0.85 1.66
N THR A 207 -0.98 -1.86 2.11
CA THR A 207 -1.49 -2.88 3.04
C THR A 207 -1.85 -2.26 4.40
N LEU A 208 -0.99 -1.39 4.94
CA LEU A 208 -1.29 -0.62 6.15
C LEU A 208 -2.52 0.28 5.96
N TRP A 209 -2.69 0.88 4.78
CA TRP A 209 -3.90 1.64 4.46
C TRP A 209 -5.16 0.77 4.40
N ILE A 210 -5.08 -0.44 3.83
CA ILE A 210 -6.22 -1.37 3.80
C ILE A 210 -6.66 -1.72 5.23
N SER A 211 -5.70 -1.93 6.13
CA SER A 211 -5.95 -2.18 7.56
C SER A 211 -6.47 -0.94 8.30
N GLU A 212 -6.03 0.26 7.94
CA GLU A 212 -6.45 1.52 8.55
C GLU A 212 -6.98 2.52 7.53
N ARG A 213 -8.16 2.24 6.97
CA ARG A 213 -8.77 3.06 5.89
C ARG A 213 -8.93 4.55 6.25
N HIS A 214 -9.10 4.86 7.53
CA HIS A 214 -9.20 6.25 8.03
C HIS A 214 -7.86 7.01 7.97
N SER A 215 -6.73 6.32 7.99
CA SER A 215 -5.38 6.89 8.01
C SER A 215 -4.89 7.14 6.58
N THR A 216 -5.37 8.22 5.93
CA THR A 216 -5.04 8.54 4.52
C THR A 216 -3.56 8.83 4.26
N GLN A 217 -2.74 9.03 5.28
CA GLN A 217 -1.28 9.19 5.14
C GLN A 217 -0.63 7.97 4.46
N TYR A 218 -1.07 6.75 4.81
CA TYR A 218 -0.52 5.51 4.22
C TYR A 218 -0.87 5.39 2.74
N LEU A 219 -2.08 5.84 2.35
CA LEU A 219 -2.52 5.87 0.95
C LEU A 219 -1.62 6.79 0.13
N PHE A 220 -1.46 8.06 0.53
CA PHE A 220 -0.68 9.02 -0.24
C PHE A 220 0.80 8.67 -0.30
N PHE A 221 1.35 8.09 0.77
CA PHE A 221 2.72 7.56 0.77
C PHE A 221 2.86 6.34 -0.15
N GLY A 222 1.91 5.41 -0.14
CA GLY A 222 1.90 4.27 -1.06
C GLY A 222 1.79 4.71 -2.53
N LEU A 223 0.92 5.67 -2.82
CA LEU A 223 0.76 6.23 -4.17
C LEU A 223 2.00 6.98 -4.65
N SER A 224 2.68 7.74 -3.78
CA SER A 224 3.95 8.38 -4.16
C SER A 224 5.03 7.33 -4.48
N CYS A 225 5.11 6.26 -3.69
CA CYS A 225 6.03 5.15 -3.96
C CYS A 225 5.72 4.43 -5.29
N LEU A 226 4.44 4.19 -5.61
CA LEU A 226 4.03 3.63 -6.91
C LEU A 226 4.37 4.55 -8.09
N ALA A 227 4.13 5.86 -7.93
CA ALA A 227 4.46 6.83 -8.96
C ALA A 227 5.98 6.86 -9.23
N TRP A 228 6.80 6.82 -8.18
CA TRP A 228 8.26 6.73 -8.32
C TRP A 228 8.72 5.40 -8.92
N CYS A 229 8.07 4.30 -8.55
CA CYS A 229 8.30 2.98 -9.11
C CYS A 229 8.08 3.00 -10.64
N PHE A 230 6.97 3.57 -11.10
CA PHE A 230 6.69 3.73 -12.52
C PHE A 230 7.74 4.61 -13.23
N TYR A 231 8.13 5.74 -12.64
CA TYR A 231 9.18 6.59 -13.19
C TYR A 231 10.52 5.85 -13.30
N SER A 232 10.86 5.02 -12.31
CA SER A 232 12.14 4.28 -12.28
C SER A 232 12.28 3.32 -13.46
N LEU A 233 11.18 2.81 -14.03
CA LEU A 233 11.21 2.00 -15.25
C LEU A 233 11.85 2.74 -16.44
N ASN A 234 11.67 4.06 -16.52
CA ASN A 234 12.24 4.90 -17.56
C ASN A 234 13.78 4.94 -17.52
N LEU A 235 14.39 4.58 -16.39
CA LEU A 235 15.84 4.66 -16.19
C LEU A 235 16.58 3.43 -16.72
N TYR A 236 15.92 2.28 -16.88
CA TYR A 236 16.60 1.03 -17.20
C TYR A 236 15.89 0.10 -18.21
N ILE A 237 14.58 0.22 -18.43
CA ILE A 237 13.88 -0.61 -19.41
C ILE A 237 14.16 -0.08 -20.83
N GLN A 238 14.69 -0.95 -21.67
CA GLN A 238 15.02 -0.63 -23.06
C GLN A 238 13.83 -0.79 -24.00
N ASN A 239 13.18 -1.97 -23.94
CA ASN A 239 12.13 -2.36 -24.88
C ASN A 239 10.77 -2.16 -24.22
N ILE A 240 10.09 -1.10 -24.61
CA ILE A 240 8.80 -0.72 -24.04
C ILE A 240 7.75 -0.84 -25.14
N PRO A 241 6.69 -1.64 -24.95
CA PRO A 241 5.75 -2.01 -26.02
C PRO A 241 4.74 -0.91 -26.36
N VAL A 242 5.09 0.36 -26.15
CA VAL A 242 4.26 1.52 -26.47
C VAL A 242 5.10 2.61 -27.11
N SER A 243 4.46 3.44 -27.93
CA SER A 243 5.13 4.56 -28.60
C SER A 243 5.71 5.57 -27.60
N ALA A 244 6.72 6.33 -28.02
CA ALA A 244 7.33 7.35 -27.16
C ALA A 244 6.33 8.37 -26.62
N ARG A 245 5.32 8.74 -27.41
CA ARG A 245 4.26 9.67 -26.99
C ARG A 245 3.51 9.15 -25.77
N VAL A 246 3.05 7.90 -25.82
CA VAL A 246 2.32 7.29 -24.71
C VAL A 246 3.25 7.10 -23.51
N TRP A 247 4.48 6.64 -23.75
CA TRP A 247 5.45 6.41 -22.68
C TRP A 247 5.79 7.70 -21.92
N TRP A 248 6.15 8.77 -22.62
CA TRP A 248 6.51 10.03 -21.99
C TRP A 248 5.33 10.70 -21.31
N TRP A 249 4.11 10.59 -21.86
CA TRP A 249 2.93 11.01 -21.12
C TRP A 249 2.88 10.39 -19.73
N LEU A 250 2.97 9.06 -19.65
CA LEU A 250 2.88 8.33 -18.39
C LEU A 250 4.05 8.64 -17.45
N VAL A 251 5.29 8.69 -17.97
CA VAL A 251 6.50 8.91 -17.16
C VAL A 251 6.53 10.31 -16.56
N HIS A 252 6.23 11.36 -17.34
CA HIS A 252 6.24 12.73 -16.84
C HIS A 252 5.08 12.96 -15.85
N SER A 253 3.90 12.41 -16.14
CA SER A 253 2.79 12.38 -15.18
C SER A 253 3.19 11.70 -13.86
N ALA A 254 3.92 10.58 -13.91
CA ALA A 254 4.33 9.86 -12.70
C ALA A 254 5.25 10.70 -11.79
N VAL A 255 6.17 11.49 -12.35
CA VAL A 255 7.04 12.39 -11.56
C VAL A 255 6.23 13.47 -10.86
N ASP A 256 5.27 14.07 -11.56
CA ASP A 256 4.44 15.14 -10.99
C ASP A 256 3.51 14.58 -9.90
N TRP A 257 2.89 13.43 -10.15
CA TRP A 257 2.07 12.74 -9.16
C TRP A 257 2.87 12.25 -7.96
N TYR A 258 4.14 11.86 -8.12
CA TYR A 258 5.03 11.60 -7.00
C TYR A 258 5.15 12.81 -6.07
N GLY A 259 5.44 13.99 -6.62
CA GLY A 259 5.56 15.23 -5.84
C GLY A 259 4.26 15.63 -5.14
N ILE A 260 3.13 15.52 -5.85
CA ILE A 260 1.79 15.86 -5.32
C ILE A 260 1.39 14.90 -4.21
N CYS A 261 1.49 13.58 -4.43
CA CYS A 261 1.17 12.58 -3.42
C CYS A 261 2.09 12.71 -2.20
N LEU A 262 3.37 13.04 -2.41
CA LEU A 262 4.29 13.30 -1.31
C LEU A 262 3.90 14.54 -0.50
N ALA A 263 3.39 15.60 -1.14
CA ALA A 263 2.88 16.78 -0.44
C ALA A 263 1.61 16.49 0.37
N LEU A 264 0.68 15.72 -0.19
CA LEU A 264 -0.53 15.27 0.52
C LEU A 264 -0.16 14.37 1.71
N PHE A 265 0.79 13.46 1.52
CA PHE A 265 1.37 12.67 2.61
C PHE A 265 1.95 13.57 3.71
N ALA A 266 2.78 14.55 3.35
CA ALA A 266 3.41 15.45 4.31
C ALA A 266 2.38 16.27 5.11
N HIS A 267 1.33 16.77 4.47
CA HIS A 267 0.23 17.44 5.17
C HIS A 267 -0.42 16.52 6.20
N ARG A 268 -0.74 15.27 5.84
CA ARG A 268 -1.35 14.31 6.76
C ARG A 268 -0.37 13.88 7.87
N LEU A 269 0.91 13.69 7.56
CA LEU A 269 1.97 13.37 8.52
C LEU A 269 2.09 14.44 9.62
N MET A 270 1.93 15.72 9.24
CA MET A 270 2.01 16.88 10.15
C MET A 270 0.64 17.28 10.73
N ALA A 271 -0.41 16.47 10.52
CA ALA A 271 -1.79 16.74 10.92
C ALA A 271 -2.35 18.10 10.40
N LEU A 272 -1.92 18.51 9.20
CA LEU A 272 -2.34 19.73 8.52
C LEU A 272 -3.38 19.42 7.44
N HIS A 273 -4.34 20.34 7.29
CA HIS A 273 -5.37 20.30 6.26
C HIS A 273 -5.44 21.66 5.57
N TYR A 274 -4.88 21.75 4.36
CA TYR A 274 -4.86 22.97 3.55
C TYR A 274 -5.68 22.79 2.27
N PRO A 275 -7.02 22.78 2.34
CA PRO A 275 -7.88 22.31 1.25
C PRO A 275 -7.67 23.07 -0.06
N LEU A 276 -7.43 24.39 -0.01
CA LEU A 276 -7.15 25.17 -1.20
C LEU A 276 -5.82 24.76 -1.87
N ARG A 277 -4.75 24.61 -1.08
CA ARG A 277 -3.43 24.22 -1.61
C ARG A 277 -3.46 22.81 -2.18
N GLU A 278 -4.13 21.88 -1.50
CA GLU A 278 -4.30 20.50 -1.96
C GLU A 278 -5.09 20.44 -3.28
N ARG A 279 -6.19 21.20 -3.40
CA ARG A 279 -6.96 21.29 -4.64
C ARG A 279 -6.16 21.90 -5.79
N LEU A 280 -5.35 22.93 -5.53
CA LEU A 280 -4.47 23.53 -6.53
C LEU A 280 -3.42 22.55 -7.04
N MET A 281 -2.77 21.80 -6.13
CA MET A 281 -1.78 20.78 -6.50
C MET A 281 -2.41 19.64 -7.31
N LEU A 282 -3.58 19.14 -6.89
CA LEU A 282 -4.32 18.11 -7.63
C LEU A 282 -4.77 18.62 -9.01
N GLY A 283 -5.29 19.85 -9.07
CA GLY A 283 -5.67 20.50 -10.32
C GLY A 283 -4.49 20.66 -11.28
N PHE A 284 -3.32 21.04 -10.76
CA PHE A 284 -2.07 21.09 -11.52
C PHE A 284 -1.68 19.70 -12.06
N GLY A 285 -1.66 18.66 -11.21
CA GLY A 285 -1.31 17.31 -11.66
C GLY A 285 -2.24 16.75 -12.74
N LEU A 286 -3.55 17.02 -12.62
CA LEU A 286 -4.53 16.67 -13.65
C LEU A 286 -4.32 17.46 -14.93
N ALA A 287 -4.13 18.78 -14.84
CA ALA A 287 -3.89 19.64 -16.00
C ALA A 287 -2.59 19.27 -16.74
N ALA A 288 -1.50 19.00 -16.00
CA ALA A 288 -0.24 18.54 -16.55
C ALA A 288 -0.39 17.18 -17.24
N THR A 289 -1.08 16.23 -16.61
CA THR A 289 -1.37 14.91 -17.19
C THR A 289 -2.17 15.01 -18.48
N LEU A 290 -3.18 15.89 -18.53
CA LEU A 290 -3.97 16.13 -19.75
C LEU A 290 -3.13 16.84 -20.83
N TYR A 291 -2.30 17.80 -20.43
CA TYR A 291 -1.39 18.49 -21.34
C TYR A 291 -0.43 17.50 -22.03
N TYR A 292 0.24 16.64 -21.26
CA TYR A 292 1.14 15.63 -21.81
C TYR A 292 0.46 14.63 -22.76
N ALA A 293 -0.84 14.36 -22.56
CA ALA A 293 -1.58 13.42 -23.39
C ALA A 293 -1.86 13.95 -24.82
N VAL A 294 -1.98 15.27 -24.97
CA VAL A 294 -2.44 15.92 -26.21
C VAL A 294 -1.29 16.53 -27.01
N VAL A 295 -0.21 16.91 -26.34
CA VAL A 295 0.89 17.68 -26.93
C VAL A 295 1.84 16.79 -27.76
N SER A 296 2.42 17.35 -28.82
CA SER A 296 3.41 16.66 -29.65
C SER A 296 4.75 16.48 -28.92
N LEU A 297 5.58 15.53 -29.35
CA LEU A 297 6.87 15.25 -28.69
C LEU A 297 7.80 16.48 -28.67
N ASP A 298 7.81 17.27 -29.73
CA ASP A 298 8.67 18.45 -29.88
C ASP A 298 8.29 19.52 -28.86
N VAL A 299 6.99 19.79 -28.73
CA VAL A 299 6.49 20.76 -27.76
C VAL A 299 6.69 20.24 -26.35
N LEU A 300 6.46 18.94 -26.11
CA LEU A 300 6.70 18.30 -24.81
C LEU A 300 8.16 18.44 -24.38
N SER A 301 9.12 18.24 -25.30
CA SER A 301 10.55 18.40 -25.01
C SER A 301 10.92 19.83 -24.59
N ALA A 302 10.24 20.82 -25.16
CA ALA A 302 10.48 22.22 -24.86
C ALA A 302 9.83 22.64 -23.53
N THR A 303 8.68 22.04 -23.18
CA THR A 303 7.89 22.49 -22.03
C THR A 303 8.05 21.68 -20.76
N ASN A 304 8.57 20.44 -20.85
CA ASN A 304 8.68 19.54 -19.69
C ASN A 304 9.49 20.15 -18.52
N SER A 305 10.56 20.89 -18.80
CA SER A 305 11.38 21.55 -17.76
C SER A 305 10.57 22.52 -16.89
N TYR A 306 9.52 23.17 -17.42
CA TYR A 306 8.65 24.06 -16.64
C TYR A 306 7.82 23.28 -15.62
N PHE A 307 7.26 22.14 -16.00
CA PHE A 307 6.48 21.31 -15.08
C PHE A 307 7.36 20.71 -13.97
N HIS A 308 8.53 20.21 -14.32
CA HIS A 308 9.50 19.73 -13.33
C HIS A 308 9.98 20.83 -12.38
N SER A 309 10.05 22.09 -12.85
CA SER A 309 10.33 23.24 -11.99
C SER A 309 9.21 23.47 -10.96
N VAL A 310 7.94 23.24 -11.31
CA VAL A 310 6.82 23.29 -10.35
C VAL A 310 6.95 22.18 -9.31
N THR A 311 7.31 20.97 -9.72
CA THR A 311 7.56 19.85 -8.79
C THR A 311 8.71 20.17 -7.82
N LEU A 312 9.77 20.87 -8.28
CA LEU A 312 10.83 21.38 -7.40
C LEU A 312 10.31 22.45 -6.43
N VAL A 313 9.43 23.36 -6.88
CA VAL A 313 8.78 24.34 -5.98
C VAL A 313 7.96 23.64 -4.90
N ILE A 314 7.27 22.55 -5.22
CA ILE A 314 6.57 21.71 -4.22
C ILE A 314 7.58 21.12 -3.23
N ALA A 315 8.71 20.58 -3.71
CA ALA A 315 9.74 20.04 -2.82
C ALA A 315 10.32 21.11 -1.88
N LEU A 316 10.62 22.31 -2.38
CA LEU A 316 11.10 23.44 -1.57
C LEU A 316 10.05 23.92 -0.57
N TYR A 317 8.77 23.96 -0.96
CA TYR A 317 7.65 24.20 -0.06
C TYR A 317 7.63 23.19 1.10
N LEU A 318 7.82 21.91 0.81
CA LEU A 318 7.86 20.86 1.82
C LEU A 318 9.08 20.96 2.74
N VAL A 319 10.25 21.36 2.23
CA VAL A 319 11.42 21.68 3.05
C VAL A 319 11.10 22.82 4.02
N GLY A 320 10.55 23.93 3.53
CA GLY A 320 10.18 25.08 4.37
C GLY A 320 9.12 24.73 5.42
N LEU A 321 8.06 24.01 5.01
CA LEU A 321 6.98 23.58 5.89
C LEU A 321 7.48 22.63 6.98
N SER A 322 8.28 21.62 6.61
CA SER A 322 8.81 20.63 7.54
C SER A 322 9.84 21.24 8.50
N ALA A 323 10.68 22.17 8.04
CA ALA A 323 11.59 22.92 8.90
C ALA A 323 10.82 23.78 9.92
N TRP A 324 9.80 24.51 9.47
CA TRP A 324 8.96 25.33 10.35
C TRP A 324 8.22 24.48 11.40
N GLN A 325 7.63 23.35 10.99
CA GLN A 325 6.95 22.46 11.93
C GLN A 325 7.91 21.75 12.90
N THR A 326 9.12 21.42 12.43
CA THR A 326 10.17 20.88 13.31
C THR A 326 10.54 21.89 14.38
N TRP A 327 10.69 23.16 14.01
CA TRP A 327 10.99 24.23 14.97
C TRP A 327 9.84 24.43 15.99
N ARG A 328 8.59 24.37 15.53
CA ARG A 328 7.40 24.60 16.37
C ARG A 328 7.05 23.43 17.28
N GLN A 329 7.01 22.21 16.76
CA GLN A 329 6.51 21.02 17.47
C GLN A 329 7.63 20.15 18.06
N ARG A 330 8.87 20.30 17.58
CA ARG A 330 10.04 19.49 17.97
C ARG A 330 9.81 17.97 17.88
N GLU A 331 8.94 17.55 16.97
CA GLU A 331 8.67 16.13 16.76
C GLU A 331 9.77 15.48 15.90
N PRO A 332 10.40 14.37 16.37
CA PRO A 332 11.54 13.76 15.68
C PRO A 332 11.19 13.21 14.30
N ARG A 333 9.93 12.79 14.09
CA ARG A 333 9.44 12.30 12.79
C ARG A 333 9.43 13.39 11.72
N ILE A 334 9.05 14.62 12.10
CA ILE A 334 9.00 15.76 11.18
C ILE A 334 10.43 16.20 10.84
N LEU A 335 11.34 16.15 11.83
CA LEU A 335 12.77 16.38 11.59
C LEU A 335 13.36 15.37 10.60
N ALA A 336 13.10 14.07 10.79
CA ALA A 336 13.56 13.04 9.85
C ALA A 336 13.04 13.28 8.43
N PHE A 337 11.75 13.60 8.30
CA PHE A 337 11.16 13.98 7.02
C PHE A 337 11.83 15.23 6.42
N ALA A 338 12.09 16.26 7.22
CA ALA A 338 12.76 17.48 6.77
C ALA A 338 14.17 17.20 6.23
N CYS A 339 14.95 16.36 6.92
CA CYS A 339 16.27 15.94 6.47
C CYS A 339 16.22 15.20 5.12
N CYS A 340 15.29 14.26 4.96
CA CYS A 340 15.09 13.57 3.69
C CYS A 340 14.66 14.53 2.57
N MET A 341 13.74 15.45 2.86
CA MET A 341 13.28 16.44 1.88
C MET A 341 14.37 17.41 1.45
N LEU A 342 15.31 17.74 2.34
CA LEU A 342 16.47 18.56 1.99
C LEU A 342 17.38 17.85 0.98
N ILE A 343 17.59 16.54 1.13
CA ILE A 343 18.33 15.72 0.15
C ILE A 343 17.58 15.68 -1.19
N VAL A 344 16.27 15.43 -1.16
CA VAL A 344 15.42 15.43 -2.37
C VAL A 344 15.49 16.78 -3.10
N ALA A 345 15.38 17.89 -2.36
CA ALA A 345 15.44 19.23 -2.96
C ALA A 345 16.83 19.56 -3.52
N ALA A 346 17.91 19.18 -2.81
CA ALA A 346 19.27 19.37 -3.29
C ALA A 346 19.54 18.59 -4.57
N PHE A 347 19.13 17.31 -4.63
CA PHE A 347 19.32 16.49 -5.82
C PHE A 347 18.37 16.90 -6.96
N GLY A 348 17.16 17.34 -6.66
CA GLY A 348 16.24 17.90 -7.66
C GLY A 348 16.77 19.20 -8.27
N LEU A 349 17.35 20.09 -7.45
CA LEU A 349 17.99 21.30 -7.93
C LEU A 349 19.21 20.98 -8.80
N HIS A 350 20.03 20.01 -8.39
CA HIS A 350 21.15 19.51 -9.19
C HIS A 350 20.67 19.00 -10.56
N ASP A 351 19.67 18.12 -10.61
CA ASP A 351 19.19 17.53 -11.85
C ASP A 351 18.54 18.56 -12.78
N LEU A 352 17.85 19.56 -12.22
CA LEU A 352 17.33 20.70 -12.98
C LEU A 352 18.48 21.57 -13.53
N SER A 353 19.50 21.86 -12.70
CA SER A 353 20.67 22.59 -13.17
C SER A 353 21.44 21.83 -14.25
N MET A 354 21.50 20.50 -14.18
CA MET A 354 22.13 19.69 -15.22
C MET A 354 21.37 19.79 -16.54
N ASN A 355 20.03 19.75 -16.51
CA ASN A 355 19.20 20.01 -17.69
C ASN A 355 19.42 21.42 -18.27
N ALA A 356 19.57 22.43 -17.43
CA ALA A 356 19.88 23.80 -17.88
C ALA A 356 21.32 23.93 -18.41
N MET A 357 22.30 23.25 -17.80
CA MET A 357 23.72 23.30 -18.18
C MET A 357 24.01 22.56 -19.48
N VAL A 358 23.22 21.53 -19.84
CA VAL A 358 23.19 20.93 -21.19
C VAL A 358 23.04 22.02 -22.25
N ALA A 359 22.22 23.03 -21.97
CA ALA A 359 22.00 24.15 -22.88
C ALA A 359 23.17 25.16 -22.92
N VAL A 360 24.13 25.13 -21.97
CA VAL A 360 25.18 26.16 -21.76
C VAL A 360 26.61 25.57 -21.75
N THR A 361 26.87 24.45 -22.43
CA THR A 361 28.23 23.92 -22.77
C THR A 361 29.14 23.41 -21.65
N LEU A 362 28.75 23.42 -20.36
CA LEU A 362 29.55 22.86 -19.27
C LEU A 362 29.26 21.36 -19.06
N TRP A 363 29.88 20.50 -19.87
CA TRP A 363 29.70 19.04 -19.84
C TRP A 363 30.77 18.35 -18.98
N LYS A 364 30.44 18.08 -17.72
CA LYS A 364 31.16 17.07 -16.91
C LYS A 364 30.13 16.10 -16.33
N GLU A 365 30.33 14.80 -16.62
CA GLU A 365 29.71 13.66 -15.93
C GLU A 365 28.19 13.81 -15.64
N GLN A 366 27.34 13.68 -16.68
CA GLN A 366 25.89 13.77 -16.50
C GLN A 366 25.34 12.55 -15.76
N PHE A 367 25.26 12.66 -14.43
CA PHE A 367 24.52 11.76 -13.54
C PHE A 367 23.25 12.47 -13.05
N PHE A 368 22.12 11.77 -13.08
CA PHE A 368 20.89 12.23 -12.42
C PHE A 368 20.87 11.69 -11.00
N TRP A 369 20.87 12.59 -10.03
CA TRP A 369 21.05 12.26 -8.62
C TRP A 369 19.73 12.04 -7.91
N LEU A 370 18.62 12.57 -8.42
CA LEU A 370 17.32 12.52 -7.76
C LEU A 370 16.89 11.08 -7.42
N GLN A 371 17.24 10.11 -8.26
CA GLN A 371 16.98 8.69 -8.02
C GLN A 371 17.61 8.11 -6.76
N PHE A 372 18.72 8.68 -6.27
CA PHE A 372 19.36 8.22 -5.06
C PHE A 372 18.65 8.72 -3.80
N SER A 373 17.85 9.79 -3.89
CA SER A 373 17.14 10.36 -2.73
C SER A 373 15.90 9.56 -2.31
N ALA A 374 15.21 8.95 -3.27
CA ALA A 374 13.93 8.29 -3.05
C ALA A 374 14.01 7.11 -2.05
N PRO A 375 14.98 6.17 -2.16
CA PRO A 375 15.11 5.07 -1.19
C PRO A 375 15.27 5.55 0.25
N PHE A 376 16.06 6.61 0.49
CA PHE A 376 16.27 7.13 1.84
C PHE A 376 14.98 7.68 2.44
N LEU A 377 14.24 8.49 1.68
CA LEU A 377 12.94 9.00 2.11
C LEU A 377 11.96 7.85 2.37
N MET A 378 11.87 6.89 1.45
CA MET A 378 10.92 5.79 1.51
C MET A 378 11.17 4.87 2.70
N ILE A 379 12.39 4.39 2.88
CA ILE A 379 12.74 3.49 4.00
C ILE A 379 12.55 4.21 5.33
N THR A 380 13.02 5.47 5.44
CA THR A 380 12.89 6.24 6.69
C THR A 380 11.43 6.45 7.05
N MET A 381 10.60 6.86 6.09
CA MET A 381 9.17 7.07 6.33
C MET A 381 8.44 5.76 6.60
N LEU A 382 8.74 4.68 5.90
CA LEU A 382 8.15 3.37 6.14
C LEU A 382 8.43 2.89 7.57
N VAL A 383 9.66 3.00 8.04
CA VAL A 383 10.03 2.60 9.41
C VAL A 383 9.27 3.45 10.45
N ILE A 384 9.18 4.76 10.25
CA ILE A 384 8.44 5.66 11.14
C ILE A 384 6.95 5.31 11.16
N LEU A 385 6.36 5.09 9.99
CA LEU A 385 4.95 4.74 9.82
C LEU A 385 4.63 3.37 10.43
N ALA A 386 5.47 2.36 10.19
CA ALA A 386 5.31 1.03 10.77
C ALA A 386 5.44 1.05 12.29
N TYR A 387 6.42 1.79 12.83
CA TYR A 387 6.56 1.96 14.28
C TYR A 387 5.31 2.61 14.88
N ARG A 388 4.76 3.63 14.21
CA ARG A 388 3.55 4.30 14.68
C ARG A 388 2.33 3.39 14.65
N PHE A 389 2.17 2.63 13.58
CA PHE A 389 1.11 1.62 13.47
C PHE A 389 1.16 0.63 14.65
N VAL A 390 2.36 0.12 14.99
CA VAL A 390 2.53 -0.79 16.14
C VAL A 390 2.15 -0.11 17.46
N GLN A 391 2.55 1.15 17.67
CA GLN A 391 2.18 1.90 18.88
C GLN A 391 0.68 2.14 18.98
N ASP A 392 0.04 2.56 17.89
CA ASP A 392 -1.40 2.82 17.84
C ASP A 392 -2.19 1.52 18.05
N TYR A 393 -1.71 0.40 17.48
CA TYR A 393 -2.29 -0.93 17.70
C TYR A 393 -2.16 -1.38 19.16
N GLN A 394 -0.99 -1.23 19.78
CA GLN A 394 -0.78 -1.54 21.20
C GLN A 394 -1.68 -0.71 22.10
N ALA A 395 -1.79 0.61 21.83
CA ALA A 395 -2.67 1.48 22.61
C ALA A 395 -4.15 1.05 22.52
N ARG A 396 -4.61 0.55 21.36
CA ARG A 396 -5.97 0.01 21.21
C ARG A 396 -6.17 -1.26 22.02
N LEU A 397 -5.22 -2.20 21.96
CA LEU A 397 -5.27 -3.43 22.74
C LEU A 397 -5.29 -3.14 24.24
N ASP A 398 -4.44 -2.24 24.72
CA ASP A 398 -4.43 -1.82 26.13
C ASP A 398 -5.76 -1.19 26.54
N THR A 399 -6.37 -0.39 25.66
CA THR A 399 -7.68 0.22 25.93
C THR A 399 -8.78 -0.82 26.01
N GLU A 400 -8.81 -1.78 25.08
CA GLU A 400 -9.78 -2.89 25.13
C GLU A 400 -9.60 -3.76 26.38
N GLN A 401 -8.36 -4.05 26.77
CA GLN A 401 -8.06 -4.78 28.00
C GLN A 401 -8.52 -4.00 29.24
N ARG A 402 -8.28 -2.69 29.30
CA ARG A 402 -8.76 -1.84 30.41
C ARG A 402 -10.29 -1.82 30.48
N ILE A 403 -10.97 -1.68 29.35
CA ILE A 403 -12.44 -1.72 29.31
C ILE A 403 -12.95 -3.09 29.77
N ARG A 404 -12.27 -4.17 29.40
CA ARG A 404 -12.63 -5.53 29.83
C ARG A 404 -12.46 -5.72 31.34
N LEU A 405 -11.31 -5.32 31.88
CA LEU A 405 -11.03 -5.43 33.32
C LEU A 405 -11.98 -4.55 34.14
N GLU A 406 -12.28 -3.33 33.67
CA GLU A 406 -13.22 -2.44 34.35
C GLU A 406 -14.64 -3.03 34.35
N ARG A 407 -15.06 -3.63 33.23
CA ARG A 407 -16.32 -4.39 33.19
C ARG A 407 -16.29 -5.54 34.21
N GLU A 408 -15.24 -6.34 34.23
CA GLU A 408 -15.11 -7.47 35.18
C GLU A 408 -15.15 -7.01 36.65
N ARG A 409 -14.52 -5.87 36.96
CA ARG A 409 -14.55 -5.24 38.28
C ARG A 409 -15.96 -4.77 38.63
N ILE A 410 -16.60 -3.98 37.77
CA ILE A 410 -17.99 -3.50 37.97
C ILE A 410 -18.91 -4.71 38.22
N PHE A 411 -18.71 -5.81 37.49
CA PHE A 411 -19.50 -7.02 37.69
C PHE A 411 -19.21 -7.71 39.02
N SER A 412 -17.97 -7.72 39.50
CA SER A 412 -17.64 -8.23 40.85
C SER A 412 -18.32 -7.40 41.92
N ASP A 413 -18.19 -6.07 41.84
CA ASP A 413 -18.74 -5.13 42.82
C ASP A 413 -20.28 -5.21 42.84
N ILE A 414 -20.93 -5.32 41.67
CA ILE A 414 -22.39 -5.55 41.58
C ILE A 414 -22.76 -6.90 42.22
N HIS A 415 -22.02 -7.97 41.95
CA HIS A 415 -22.32 -9.28 42.52
C HIS A 415 -22.25 -9.25 44.05
N ASP A 416 -21.25 -8.59 44.62
CA ASP A 416 -21.01 -8.58 46.05
C ASP A 416 -21.96 -7.63 46.79
N ASP A 417 -22.16 -6.41 46.30
CA ASP A 417 -23.00 -5.40 46.96
C ASP A 417 -24.49 -5.54 46.65
N VAL A 418 -24.85 -5.76 45.38
CA VAL A 418 -26.26 -5.88 44.98
C VAL A 418 -26.76 -7.29 45.30
N GLY A 419 -25.93 -8.32 45.07
CA GLY A 419 -26.29 -9.70 45.40
C GLY A 419 -26.57 -9.89 46.88
N SER A 420 -25.74 -9.32 47.76
CA SER A 420 -25.96 -9.38 49.21
C SER A 420 -27.20 -8.61 49.67
N LYS A 421 -27.47 -7.41 49.12
CA LYS A 421 -28.68 -6.62 49.44
C LYS A 421 -29.97 -7.32 48.99
N VAL A 422 -29.98 -7.87 47.78
CA VAL A 422 -31.14 -8.63 47.28
C VAL A 422 -31.33 -9.90 48.09
N LEU A 423 -30.24 -10.58 48.48
CA LEU A 423 -30.32 -11.73 49.38
C LEU A 423 -30.88 -11.36 50.75
N SER A 424 -30.49 -10.20 51.30
CA SER A 424 -31.09 -9.68 52.54
C SER A 424 -32.58 -9.43 52.39
N LEU A 425 -33.04 -8.89 51.25
CA LEU A 425 -34.46 -8.71 50.95
C LEU A 425 -35.22 -10.04 50.87
N VAL A 426 -34.57 -11.12 50.41
CA VAL A 426 -35.16 -12.48 50.45
C VAL A 426 -35.39 -12.93 51.89
N TYR A 427 -34.42 -12.69 52.79
CA TYR A 427 -34.52 -13.10 54.19
C TYR A 427 -35.44 -12.22 55.05
N SER A 428 -35.62 -10.95 54.69
CA SER A 428 -36.49 -10.01 55.39
C SER A 428 -37.90 -9.92 54.82
N ALA A 429 -38.23 -10.72 53.81
CA ALA A 429 -39.55 -10.73 53.18
C ALA A 429 -40.60 -11.29 54.16
N GLU A 430 -41.69 -10.54 54.36
CA GLU A 430 -42.79 -10.97 55.24
C GLU A 430 -43.78 -11.92 54.52
N SER A 431 -43.70 -12.01 53.19
CA SER A 431 -44.49 -12.92 52.37
C SER A 431 -43.64 -13.75 51.41
N GLU A 432 -44.09 -14.97 51.12
CA GLU A 432 -43.44 -15.87 50.14
C GLU A 432 -43.40 -15.25 48.73
N GLU A 433 -44.35 -14.37 48.42
CA GLU A 433 -44.43 -13.65 47.15
C GLU A 433 -43.30 -12.60 47.03
N GLN A 434 -43.02 -11.85 48.09
CA GLN A 434 -41.88 -10.92 48.14
C GLN A 434 -40.54 -11.65 48.08
N ALA A 435 -40.42 -12.79 48.77
CA ALA A 435 -39.23 -13.64 48.72
C ALA A 435 -39.02 -14.26 47.32
N ALA A 436 -40.10 -14.58 46.60
CA ALA A 436 -40.04 -15.08 45.23
C ALA A 436 -39.57 -13.99 44.24
N LEU A 437 -40.11 -12.76 44.35
CA LEU A 437 -39.69 -11.61 43.54
C LEU A 437 -38.21 -11.25 43.74
N ALA A 438 -37.73 -11.25 44.98
CA ALA A 438 -36.32 -10.98 45.26
C ALA A 438 -35.39 -12.09 44.73
N ARG A 439 -35.80 -13.37 44.84
CA ARG A 439 -35.09 -14.51 44.20
C ARG A 439 -35.08 -14.41 42.67
N GLU A 440 -36.16 -13.93 42.08
CA GLU A 440 -36.29 -13.71 40.63
C GLU A 440 -35.37 -12.58 40.15
N ALA A 441 -35.36 -11.44 40.84
CA ALA A 441 -34.43 -10.34 40.55
C ALA A 441 -32.96 -10.77 40.66
N LEU A 442 -32.63 -11.56 41.69
CA LEU A 442 -31.27 -12.11 41.87
C LEU A 442 -30.87 -13.03 40.71
N GLN A 443 -31.79 -13.87 40.23
CA GLN A 443 -31.54 -14.76 39.10
C GLN A 443 -31.45 -14.00 37.77
N GLU A 444 -32.26 -12.95 37.57
CA GLU A 444 -32.15 -12.07 36.40
C GLU A 444 -30.81 -11.34 36.36
N ILE A 445 -30.35 -10.79 37.49
CA ILE A 445 -29.01 -10.19 37.59
C ILE A 445 -27.95 -11.25 37.28
N ARG A 446 -28.04 -12.45 37.85
CA ARG A 446 -27.10 -13.55 37.57
C ARG A 446 -27.12 -13.98 36.11
N ALA A 447 -28.27 -14.01 35.44
CA ALA A 447 -28.38 -14.38 34.03
C ALA A 447 -27.80 -13.30 33.10
N ILE A 448 -28.03 -12.02 33.41
CA ILE A 448 -27.41 -10.89 32.71
C ILE A 448 -25.89 -10.92 32.90
N VAL A 449 -25.41 -11.28 34.10
CA VAL A 449 -23.99 -11.42 34.44
C VAL A 449 -23.36 -12.66 33.79
N ALA A 450 -24.06 -13.80 33.77
CA ALA A 450 -23.61 -15.03 33.14
C ALA A 450 -23.54 -14.90 31.61
N GLY A 451 -24.48 -14.19 31.00
CA GLY A 451 -24.44 -13.84 29.57
C GLY A 451 -23.22 -13.00 29.16
N GLY A 452 -22.44 -12.45 30.11
CA GLY A 452 -21.14 -11.82 29.86
C GLY A 452 -19.92 -12.71 30.13
N ARG A 453 -20.09 -13.87 30.79
CA ARG A 453 -18.99 -14.76 31.22
C ARG A 453 -19.05 -16.17 30.61
N SER A 454 -20.21 -16.60 30.14
CA SER A 454 -20.46 -17.92 29.58
C SER A 454 -20.83 -17.77 28.10
N GLN A 455 -20.27 -18.65 27.26
CA GLN A 455 -20.41 -18.55 25.81
C GLN A 455 -21.79 -18.99 25.32
N GLY A 456 -22.73 -19.45 26.15
CA GLY A 456 -23.98 -20.08 25.73
C GLY A 456 -23.84 -21.61 25.58
N GLY A 457 -24.79 -22.26 24.90
CA GLY A 457 -24.74 -23.70 24.69
C GLY A 457 -25.61 -24.17 23.53
N GLN A 458 -25.50 -25.45 23.19
CA GLN A 458 -26.38 -26.09 22.20
C GLN A 458 -27.82 -26.11 22.71
N PHE A 459 -28.75 -25.68 21.85
CA PHE A 459 -30.17 -25.58 22.18
C PHE A 459 -30.79 -26.93 22.57
N SER A 460 -30.30 -28.03 22.00
CA SER A 460 -30.70 -29.40 22.34
C SER A 460 -30.53 -29.73 23.82
N VAL A 461 -29.44 -29.28 24.45
CA VAL A 461 -29.15 -29.49 25.87
C VAL A 461 -30.14 -28.72 26.76
N VAL A 462 -30.39 -27.46 26.39
CA VAL A 462 -31.36 -26.58 27.07
C VAL A 462 -32.76 -27.19 27.04
N LEU A 463 -33.16 -27.71 25.87
CA LEU A 463 -34.47 -28.28 25.66
C LEU A 463 -34.65 -29.61 26.40
N ALA A 464 -33.59 -30.43 26.49
CA ALA A 464 -33.62 -31.67 27.25
C ALA A 464 -33.83 -31.44 28.75
N ALA A 465 -33.16 -30.45 29.34
CA ALA A 465 -33.35 -30.09 30.74
C ALA A 465 -34.78 -29.58 31.02
N SER A 466 -35.32 -28.75 30.11
CA SER A 466 -36.68 -28.22 30.23
C SER A 466 -37.76 -29.29 30.08
N GLU A 467 -37.57 -30.26 29.18
CA GLU A 467 -38.48 -31.41 29.05
C GLU A 467 -38.48 -32.29 30.30
N ALA A 468 -37.30 -32.59 30.85
CA ALA A 468 -37.19 -33.42 32.05
C ALA A 468 -37.92 -32.78 33.25
N GLU A 469 -37.73 -31.47 33.47
CA GLU A 469 -38.45 -30.72 34.52
C GLU A 469 -39.96 -30.72 34.26
N ALA A 470 -40.39 -30.52 33.01
CA ALA A 470 -41.80 -30.53 32.65
C ALA A 470 -42.46 -31.88 32.94
N ARG A 471 -41.81 -32.96 32.54
CA ARG A 471 -42.29 -34.33 32.73
C ARG A 471 -42.43 -34.67 34.21
N GLU A 472 -41.42 -34.36 35.02
CA GLU A 472 -41.44 -34.61 36.46
C GLU A 472 -42.62 -33.91 37.17
N ARG A 473 -42.91 -32.66 36.80
CA ARG A 473 -44.02 -31.89 37.40
C ARG A 473 -45.39 -32.40 36.98
N CYS A 474 -45.54 -32.79 35.72
CA CYS A 474 -46.78 -33.35 35.21
C CYS A 474 -47.06 -34.74 35.82
N GLU A 475 -46.04 -35.60 35.94
CA GLU A 475 -46.15 -36.92 36.57
C GLU A 475 -46.60 -36.82 38.03
N LYS A 476 -46.02 -35.89 38.81
CA LYS A 476 -46.40 -35.65 40.21
C LYS A 476 -47.85 -35.20 40.40
N THR A 477 -48.49 -34.70 39.35
CA THR A 477 -49.85 -34.16 39.38
C THR A 477 -50.85 -35.00 38.57
N GLY A 478 -50.41 -36.13 37.99
CA GLY A 478 -51.26 -37.04 37.22
C GLY A 478 -51.63 -36.53 35.83
N ILE A 479 -50.89 -35.57 35.27
CA ILE A 479 -51.09 -35.04 33.92
C ILE A 479 -50.19 -35.80 32.94
N GLU A 480 -50.77 -36.37 31.88
CA GLU A 480 -50.04 -36.98 30.79
C GLU A 480 -49.44 -35.89 29.89
N LEU A 481 -48.11 -35.82 29.82
CA LEU A 481 -47.37 -34.87 28.99
C LEU A 481 -46.93 -35.53 27.67
N ASN A 482 -47.50 -35.05 26.56
CA ASN A 482 -47.03 -35.37 25.21
C ASN A 482 -46.08 -34.27 24.74
N TRP A 483 -44.78 -34.57 24.63
CA TRP A 483 -43.76 -33.62 24.22
C TRP A 483 -43.18 -34.01 22.85
N VAL A 484 -43.41 -33.18 21.84
CA VAL A 484 -42.97 -33.42 20.45
C VAL A 484 -41.99 -32.34 20.02
N LYS A 485 -40.85 -32.75 19.46
CA LYS A 485 -39.80 -31.86 18.95
C LYS A 485 -39.60 -32.10 17.46
N ASP A 486 -39.77 -31.05 16.67
CA ASP A 486 -39.49 -31.02 15.24
C ASP A 486 -38.44 -29.94 14.96
N MET A 487 -37.17 -30.32 15.14
CA MET A 487 -36.03 -29.42 15.01
C MET A 487 -35.23 -29.78 13.77
N THR A 488 -34.99 -28.80 12.90
CA THR A 488 -34.19 -28.97 11.68
C THR A 488 -32.69 -28.80 11.89
N SER A 489 -32.28 -28.12 12.97
CA SER A 489 -30.89 -27.89 13.37
C SER A 489 -30.75 -27.69 14.88
N ASP A 490 -29.52 -27.72 15.38
CA ASP A 490 -29.19 -27.45 16.79
C ASP A 490 -28.44 -26.11 16.92
N PRO A 491 -29.16 -24.98 16.99
CA PRO A 491 -28.54 -23.65 17.06
C PRO A 491 -27.85 -23.44 18.40
N TRP A 492 -26.84 -22.60 18.39
CA TRP A 492 -26.22 -22.10 19.61
C TRP A 492 -27.09 -20.99 20.21
N VAL A 493 -27.44 -21.10 21.48
CA VAL A 493 -28.27 -20.12 22.19
C VAL A 493 -27.52 -19.49 23.36
N THR A 494 -27.83 -18.23 23.64
CA THR A 494 -27.28 -17.50 24.78
C THR A 494 -27.90 -17.97 26.09
N ASP A 495 -27.18 -17.83 27.21
CA ASP A 495 -27.73 -18.12 28.55
C ASP A 495 -28.98 -17.30 28.87
N ARG A 496 -29.05 -16.08 28.34
CA ARG A 496 -30.23 -15.23 28.45
C ARG A 496 -31.43 -15.89 27.78
N PHE A 497 -31.26 -16.36 26.55
CA PHE A 497 -32.31 -17.09 25.83
C PHE A 497 -32.79 -18.32 26.61
N HIS A 498 -31.84 -19.12 27.11
CA HIS A 498 -32.11 -20.28 27.94
C HIS A 498 -32.93 -19.93 29.20
N TYR A 499 -32.49 -18.94 29.97
CA TYR A 499 -33.15 -18.52 31.21
C TYR A 499 -34.61 -18.08 30.97
N HIS A 500 -34.85 -17.21 29.99
CA HIS A 500 -36.21 -16.74 29.70
C HIS A 500 -37.11 -17.88 29.19
N LEU A 501 -36.61 -18.76 28.31
CA LEU A 501 -37.38 -19.90 27.80
C LEU A 501 -37.79 -20.86 28.93
N GLN A 502 -36.86 -21.24 29.80
CA GLN A 502 -37.15 -22.14 30.92
C GLN A 502 -38.20 -21.54 31.86
N ARG A 503 -38.12 -20.23 32.14
CA ARG A 503 -39.10 -19.53 32.96
C ARG A 503 -40.49 -19.49 32.32
N ILE A 504 -40.58 -19.23 31.02
CA ILE A 504 -41.85 -19.24 30.28
C ILE A 504 -42.49 -20.64 30.35
N LEU A 505 -41.73 -21.69 30.05
CA LEU A 505 -42.19 -23.08 30.12
C LEU A 505 -42.69 -23.46 31.52
N ARG A 506 -41.94 -23.09 32.56
CA ARG A 506 -42.28 -23.41 33.94
C ARG A 506 -43.58 -22.74 34.39
N GLU A 507 -43.80 -21.50 33.99
CA GLU A 507 -45.03 -20.77 34.29
C GLU A 507 -46.22 -21.35 33.54
N LEU A 508 -46.04 -21.67 32.26
CA LEU A 508 -47.05 -22.31 31.43
C LEU A 508 -47.54 -23.62 32.07
N ILE A 509 -46.61 -24.49 32.46
CA ILE A 509 -46.93 -25.77 33.12
C ILE A 509 -47.59 -25.55 34.48
N SER A 510 -47.15 -24.55 35.24
CA SER A 510 -47.77 -24.21 36.53
C SER A 510 -49.21 -23.76 36.36
N ASN A 511 -49.52 -22.99 35.31
CA ASN A 511 -50.88 -22.57 35.00
C ASN A 511 -51.78 -23.76 34.66
N VAL A 512 -51.27 -24.71 33.87
CA VAL A 512 -52.02 -25.94 33.54
C VAL A 512 -52.32 -26.74 34.81
N ILE A 513 -51.30 -26.99 35.65
CA ILE A 513 -51.44 -27.77 36.90
C ILE A 513 -52.45 -27.12 37.85
N LYS A 514 -52.41 -25.79 38.00
CA LYS A 514 -53.25 -25.08 38.99
C LYS A 514 -54.67 -24.80 38.50
N HIS A 515 -54.85 -24.57 37.20
CA HIS A 515 -56.07 -23.94 36.68
C HIS A 515 -56.80 -24.74 35.62
N ALA A 516 -56.12 -25.58 34.81
CA ALA A 516 -56.77 -26.22 33.66
C ALA A 516 -57.72 -27.37 34.05
N GLY A 517 -57.46 -28.07 35.16
CA GLY A 517 -58.27 -29.22 35.57
C GLY A 517 -58.27 -30.38 34.55
N THR A 518 -57.18 -30.51 33.78
CA THR A 518 -57.03 -31.52 32.72
C THR A 518 -56.15 -32.68 33.19
N THR A 519 -56.24 -33.82 32.50
CA THR A 519 -55.31 -34.95 32.64
C THR A 519 -54.30 -35.02 31.51
N ARG A 520 -54.31 -34.08 30.56
CA ARG A 520 -53.44 -34.11 29.38
C ARG A 520 -52.92 -32.74 28.98
N LEU A 521 -51.62 -32.67 28.67
CA LEU A 521 -50.93 -31.50 28.13
C LEU A 521 -50.07 -31.91 26.93
N ASP A 522 -50.28 -31.26 25.79
CA ASP A 522 -49.46 -31.45 24.61
C ASP A 522 -48.53 -30.22 24.42
N ILE A 523 -47.24 -30.44 24.24
CA ILE A 523 -46.25 -29.40 23.91
C ILE A 523 -45.54 -29.78 22.61
N TYR A 524 -45.70 -28.94 21.59
CA TYR A 524 -45.05 -29.08 20.29
C TYR A 524 -44.02 -27.97 20.14
N LEU A 525 -42.77 -28.34 19.87
CA LEU A 525 -41.74 -27.41 19.44
C LEU A 525 -41.40 -27.67 17.99
N SER A 526 -41.43 -26.62 17.17
CA SER A 526 -41.05 -26.67 15.77
C SER A 526 -40.09 -25.55 15.43
N GLN A 527 -39.08 -25.85 14.62
CA GLN A 527 -38.14 -24.87 14.14
C GLN A 527 -38.55 -24.35 12.77
N ARG A 528 -38.63 -23.03 12.64
CA ARG A 528 -38.77 -22.31 11.37
C ARG A 528 -37.45 -21.58 11.05
N PRO A 529 -37.22 -21.13 9.80
CA PRO A 529 -36.01 -20.39 9.47
C PRO A 529 -35.84 -19.15 10.35
N GLY A 530 -34.86 -19.19 11.27
CA GLY A 530 -34.56 -18.09 12.20
C GLY A 530 -35.52 -17.93 13.38
N GLU A 531 -36.47 -18.85 13.59
CA GLU A 531 -37.48 -18.76 14.64
C GLU A 531 -37.79 -20.13 15.27
N LEU A 532 -38.05 -20.13 16.57
CA LEU A 532 -38.59 -21.25 17.33
C LEU A 532 -40.08 -20.99 17.56
N GLU A 533 -40.91 -21.94 17.14
CA GLU A 533 -42.34 -21.93 17.46
C GLU A 533 -42.64 -23.02 18.49
N LEU A 534 -43.21 -22.62 19.62
CA LEU A 534 -43.69 -23.50 20.67
C LEU A 534 -45.21 -23.38 20.79
N VAL A 535 -45.90 -24.51 20.73
CA VAL A 535 -47.35 -24.59 20.90
C VAL A 535 -47.65 -25.53 22.07
N ALA A 536 -48.24 -25.00 23.13
CA ALA A 536 -48.75 -25.80 24.24
C ALA A 536 -50.27 -25.82 24.21
N ARG A 537 -50.87 -27.00 24.41
CA ARG A 537 -52.32 -27.19 24.41
C ARG A 537 -52.73 -28.08 25.58
N ASP A 538 -53.62 -27.57 26.42
CA ASP A 538 -54.33 -28.39 27.41
C ASP A 538 -55.73 -28.76 26.89
N PHE A 539 -56.38 -29.69 27.58
CA PHE A 539 -57.74 -30.15 27.28
C PHE A 539 -58.67 -29.94 28.48
N GLY A 540 -58.46 -28.84 29.19
CA GLY A 540 -59.15 -28.49 30.43
C GLY A 540 -60.39 -27.60 30.24
N CYS A 541 -60.71 -26.84 31.29
CA CYS A 541 -61.84 -25.90 31.32
C CYS A 541 -61.67 -24.66 30.41
N GLY A 542 -60.48 -24.44 29.87
CA GLY A 542 -60.17 -23.35 28.96
C GLY A 542 -59.76 -22.04 29.63
N TRP A 543 -59.56 -21.01 28.81
CA TRP A 543 -59.09 -19.69 29.23
C TRP A 543 -60.22 -18.68 29.13
N ASP A 544 -60.62 -18.09 30.26
CA ASP A 544 -61.75 -17.14 30.33
C ASP A 544 -61.39 -15.71 29.94
N GLY A 545 -60.09 -15.41 29.72
CA GLY A 545 -59.60 -14.14 29.18
C GLY A 545 -59.83 -12.90 30.04
N LEU A 546 -60.46 -13.02 31.21
CA LEU A 546 -61.07 -11.87 31.89
C LEU A 546 -60.12 -11.11 32.82
N GLN A 547 -59.04 -11.72 33.33
CA GLN A 547 -57.92 -11.00 33.97
C GLN A 547 -56.58 -11.73 33.79
N PRO A 548 -55.56 -11.11 33.17
CA PRO A 548 -54.21 -11.68 33.16
C PRO A 548 -53.65 -11.68 34.59
N GLY A 549 -53.52 -12.86 35.19
CA GLY A 549 -52.79 -13.01 36.46
C GLY A 549 -51.29 -12.71 36.30
N ASN A 550 -50.57 -12.57 37.43
CA ASN A 550 -49.13 -12.25 37.48
C ASN A 550 -48.27 -13.18 36.57
N GLY A 551 -48.64 -14.44 36.42
CA GLY A 551 -47.96 -15.41 35.55
C GLY A 551 -48.00 -15.09 34.05
N VAL A 552 -49.17 -14.66 33.54
CA VAL A 552 -49.33 -14.32 32.12
C VAL A 552 -48.63 -13.01 31.77
N ALA A 553 -48.67 -12.03 32.68
CA ALA A 553 -47.89 -10.79 32.53
C ALA A 553 -46.37 -11.10 32.49
N GLY A 554 -45.90 -12.01 33.35
CA GLY A 554 -44.51 -12.46 33.36
C GLY A 554 -44.07 -13.13 32.05
N MET A 555 -44.88 -14.04 31.51
CA MET A 555 -44.60 -14.70 30.23
C MET A 555 -44.57 -13.71 29.05
N ASN A 556 -45.51 -12.75 29.01
CA ASN A 556 -45.53 -11.70 27.99
C ASN A 556 -44.27 -10.83 28.02
N ARG A 557 -43.87 -10.36 29.22
CA ARG A 557 -42.65 -9.56 29.40
C ARG A 557 -41.41 -10.31 28.92
N ARG A 558 -41.21 -11.55 29.38
CA ARG A 558 -40.04 -12.37 29.04
C ARG A 558 -39.97 -12.70 27.55
N THR A 559 -41.13 -12.94 26.93
CA THR A 559 -41.22 -13.16 25.49
C THR A 559 -40.82 -11.91 24.71
N GLY A 560 -41.31 -10.74 25.14
CA GLY A 560 -40.91 -9.45 24.54
C GLY A 560 -39.42 -9.13 24.72
N GLU A 561 -38.81 -9.51 25.84
CA GLU A 561 -37.37 -9.34 26.09
C GLU A 561 -36.50 -10.19 25.16
N LEU A 562 -37.03 -11.31 24.65
CA LEU A 562 -36.40 -12.12 23.60
C LEU A 562 -36.74 -11.64 22.19
N GLY A 563 -37.56 -10.60 22.03
CA GLY A 563 -38.03 -10.11 20.74
C GLY A 563 -39.04 -11.04 20.07
N GLY A 564 -39.70 -11.91 20.84
CA GLY A 564 -40.72 -12.83 20.36
C GLY A 564 -42.15 -12.35 20.60
N SER A 565 -43.11 -13.22 20.31
CA SER A 565 -44.54 -13.01 20.56
C SER A 565 -45.19 -14.23 21.22
N ILE A 566 -46.16 -14.00 22.09
CA ILE A 566 -46.94 -15.07 22.73
C ILE A 566 -48.43 -14.74 22.62
N VAL A 567 -49.24 -15.73 22.27
CA VAL A 567 -50.69 -15.61 22.09
C VAL A 567 -51.37 -16.73 22.88
N PHE A 568 -52.41 -16.37 23.61
CA PHE A 568 -53.27 -17.29 24.35
C PHE A 568 -54.62 -17.36 23.64
N GLU A 569 -55.03 -18.54 23.21
CA GLU A 569 -56.24 -18.79 22.45
C GLU A 569 -57.10 -19.79 23.20
N GLN A 570 -58.40 -19.52 23.30
CA GLN A 570 -59.34 -20.52 23.79
C GLN A 570 -59.47 -21.64 22.77
N ALA A 571 -59.34 -22.89 23.23
CA ALA A 571 -59.54 -24.07 22.42
C ALA A 571 -60.72 -24.87 23.00
N GLU A 572 -61.58 -25.47 22.19
CA GLU A 572 -62.62 -26.34 22.75
C GLU A 572 -62.24 -27.82 22.54
N PRO A 573 -62.00 -28.60 23.61
CA PRO A 573 -61.78 -28.17 25.01
C PRO A 573 -60.36 -27.59 25.25
N GLY A 574 -60.21 -26.78 26.31
CA GLY A 574 -58.93 -26.28 26.84
C GLY A 574 -58.43 -24.89 26.38
N CYS A 575 -57.13 -24.67 26.52
CA CYS A 575 -56.44 -23.47 26.06
C CYS A 575 -55.25 -23.86 25.17
N ARG A 576 -54.93 -22.99 24.22
CA ARG A 576 -53.76 -23.09 23.36
C ARG A 576 -52.88 -21.86 23.55
N VAL A 577 -51.63 -22.09 23.88
CA VAL A 577 -50.61 -21.05 23.96
C VAL A 577 -49.63 -21.23 22.81
N ARG A 578 -49.46 -20.17 22.01
CA ARG A 578 -48.54 -20.14 20.88
C ARG A 578 -47.45 -19.10 21.13
N LEU A 579 -46.20 -19.53 21.18
CA LEU A 579 -45.01 -18.74 21.44
C LEU A 579 -44.08 -18.79 20.23
N ILE A 580 -43.65 -17.63 19.74
CA ILE A 580 -42.69 -17.47 18.65
C ILE A 580 -41.48 -16.71 19.18
N LEU A 581 -40.29 -17.30 19.10
CA LEU A 581 -39.04 -16.71 19.57
C LEU A 581 -38.00 -16.67 18.43
N PRO A 582 -37.30 -15.56 18.19
CA PRO A 582 -36.24 -15.53 17.20
C PRO A 582 -35.01 -16.34 17.67
N LEU A 583 -34.50 -17.20 16.78
CA LEU A 583 -33.23 -17.92 16.92
C LEU A 583 -32.16 -17.13 16.14
N ARG A 584 -31.58 -16.11 16.77
CA ARG A 584 -30.53 -15.26 16.18
C ARG A 584 -29.21 -15.41 16.89
#